data_AF-A0A259AH67-F1
#
_entry.id   AF-A0A259AH67-F1
#
_cell.length_a   1.000
_cell.length_b   1.000
_cell.length_c   1.000
_cell.angle_alpha   90.00
_cell.angle_beta   90.00
_cell.angle_gamma   90.00
#
_symmetry.space_group_name_H-M   'P 1'
#
loop_
_entity.id
_entity.type
_entity.pdbx_description
1 polymer ?
#
loop_
_entity_poly.entity_id
_entity_poly.type
_entity_poly.pdbx_seq_one_letter_code
_entity_poly.pdbx_strand_id
1 'polypeptide(L)'
;MTSLANRPFVKMNGLGNEILVLDLRANPVEVSPAAARALARADALPFDQAMVLYPPRASGSMGFVRILNSDGSESGACGNGTRCIAALEARRTGARHVLFDSAAGL
;
A
#
# COMPACT_ATOMS: atom_id res chain seq x y z
N MET A 1 -12.99 16.22 -8.63
CA MET A 1 -12.74 14.77 -8.73
C MET A 1 -11.64 14.43 -7.74
N THR A 2 -11.84 13.42 -6.88
CA THR A 2 -10.81 12.96 -5.94
C THR A 2 -9.61 12.41 -6.69
N SER A 3 -8.39 12.73 -6.24
CA SER A 3 -7.12 12.38 -6.93
C SER A 3 -6.89 10.88 -7.14
N LEU A 4 -7.63 10.04 -6.40
CA LEU A 4 -7.56 8.58 -6.43
C LEU A 4 -8.70 7.91 -7.21
N ALA A 5 -9.57 8.68 -7.87
CA ALA A 5 -10.62 8.11 -8.71
C ALA A 5 -10.01 7.22 -9.82
N ASN A 6 -10.65 6.08 -10.09
CA ASN A 6 -10.26 5.11 -11.13
C ASN A 6 -8.84 4.54 -10.99
N ARG A 7 -8.30 4.48 -9.77
CA ARG A 7 -7.01 3.83 -9.49
C ARG A 7 -7.22 2.35 -9.14
N PRO A 8 -6.41 1.43 -9.69
CA PRO A 8 -6.49 0.03 -9.33
C PRO A 8 -6.06 -0.16 -7.87
N PHE A 9 -6.77 -1.05 -7.18
CA PHE A 9 -6.45 -1.43 -5.82
C PHE A 9 -6.75 -2.90 -5.59
N VAL A 10 -6.15 -3.45 -4.54
CA VAL A 10 -6.45 -4.81 -4.06
C VAL A 10 -6.78 -4.74 -2.58
N LYS A 11 -7.88 -5.38 -2.17
CA LYS A 11 -8.19 -5.61 -0.76
C LYS A 11 -7.65 -6.96 -0.33
N MET A 12 -6.91 -6.96 0.78
CA MET A 12 -6.28 -8.14 1.35
C MET A 12 -6.56 -8.21 2.85
N ASN A 13 -6.34 -9.38 3.44
CA ASN A 13 -6.41 -9.58 4.88
C ASN A 13 -5.13 -10.27 5.37
N GLY A 14 -4.46 -9.66 6.34
CA GLY A 14 -3.27 -10.21 6.98
C GLY A 14 -3.56 -10.62 8.42
N LEU A 15 -4.09 -11.83 8.62
CA LEU A 15 -4.45 -12.37 9.95
C LEU A 15 -5.41 -11.46 10.74
N GLY A 16 -6.47 -11.00 10.08
CA GLY A 16 -7.46 -10.09 10.67
C GLY A 16 -7.22 -8.61 10.38
N ASN A 17 -5.99 -8.20 10.05
CA ASN A 17 -5.71 -6.82 9.64
C ASN A 17 -6.19 -6.59 8.20
N GLU A 18 -7.13 -5.64 8.01
CA GLU A 18 -7.66 -5.26 6.71
C GLU A 18 -6.68 -4.35 5.96
N ILE A 19 -6.10 -4.88 4.87
CA ILE A 19 -5.10 -4.20 4.09
C ILE A 19 -5.70 -3.70 2.77
N LEU A 20 -5.49 -2.41 2.49
CA LEU A 20 -5.71 -1.83 1.17
C LEU A 20 -4.36 -1.70 0.45
N VAL A 21 -4.16 -2.37 -0.67
CA VAL A 21 -2.98 -2.16 -1.52
C VAL A 21 -3.36 -1.21 -2.65
N LEU A 22 -2.71 -0.04 -2.70
CA LEU A 22 -2.85 0.94 -3.78
C LEU A 22 -1.60 0.91 -4.66
N ASP A 23 -1.72 0.44 -5.89
CA ASP A 23 -0.58 0.44 -6.83
C ASP A 23 -0.56 1.72 -7.66
N LEU A 24 0.30 2.66 -7.25
CA LEU A 24 0.49 3.95 -7.91
C LEU A 24 1.82 4.02 -8.66
N ARG A 25 2.51 2.89 -8.89
CA ARG A 25 3.81 2.85 -9.56
C ARG A 25 3.77 3.43 -10.97
N ALA A 26 2.76 3.08 -11.76
CA ALA A 26 2.66 3.51 -13.16
C ALA A 26 2.31 4.99 -13.33
N ASN A 27 1.51 5.54 -12.42
CA ASN A 27 1.00 6.90 -12.50
C ASN A 27 0.92 7.50 -11.08
N PRO A 28 2.06 7.95 -10.51
CA PRO A 28 2.14 8.34 -9.10
C PRO A 28 1.23 9.52 -8.78
N VAL A 29 0.56 9.44 -7.63
CA VAL A 29 -0.15 10.57 -7.04
C VAL A 29 0.00 10.49 -5.52
N GLU A 30 0.11 11.65 -4.87
CA GLU A 30 0.20 11.67 -3.42
C GLU A 30 -1.14 11.30 -2.78
N VAL A 31 -1.10 10.33 -1.86
CA VAL A 31 -2.22 10.03 -0.97
C VAL A 31 -2.06 10.89 0.27
N SER A 32 -2.92 11.89 0.42
CA SER A 32 -2.93 12.73 1.63
C SER A 32 -3.60 12.01 2.81
N PRO A 33 -3.32 12.40 4.06
CA PRO A 33 -4.03 11.89 5.23
C PRO A 33 -5.55 12.03 5.13
N ALA A 34 -6.04 13.12 4.54
CA ALA A 34 -7.46 13.34 4.31
C ALA A 34 -8.04 12.35 3.29
N ALA A 35 -7.29 12.02 2.24
CA ALA A 35 -7.70 11.00 1.28
C ALA A 35 -7.74 9.60 1.92
N ALA A 36 -6.75 9.25 2.75
CA ALA A 36 -6.75 7.98 3.49
C ALA A 36 -7.98 7.85 4.39
N ARG A 37 -8.29 8.87 5.21
CA ARG A 37 -9.51 8.89 6.03
C ARG A 37 -10.79 8.80 5.21
N ALA A 38 -10.86 9.51 4.09
CA ALA A 38 -12.05 9.50 3.23
C ALA A 38 -12.30 8.12 2.60
N LEU A 39 -11.23 7.39 2.25
CA LEU A 39 -11.30 6.02 1.78
C LEU A 39 -11.69 5.04 2.89
N ALA A 40 -11.13 5.20 4.09
CA ALA A 40 -11.34 4.29 5.22
C ALA A 40 -12.75 4.33 5.83
N ARG A 41 -13.64 5.23 5.36
CA ARG A 41 -15.03 5.25 5.83
C ARG A 41 -15.74 3.93 5.51
N ALA A 42 -16.64 3.52 6.40
CA ALA A 42 -17.38 2.26 6.28
C ALA A 42 -18.23 2.14 5.00
N ASP A 43 -18.72 3.26 4.47
CA ASP A 43 -19.49 3.36 3.23
C ASP A 43 -18.62 3.50 1.96
N ALA A 44 -17.30 3.43 2.09
CA ALA A 44 -16.35 3.56 1.00
C ALA A 44 -15.50 2.27 0.87
N LEU A 45 -14.27 2.30 1.37
CA LEU A 45 -13.32 1.18 1.33
C LEU A 45 -12.66 1.07 2.71
N PRO A 46 -13.35 0.53 3.74
CA PRO A 46 -12.77 0.40 5.07
C PRO A 46 -11.48 -0.43 5.02
N PHE A 47 -10.48 -0.05 5.82
CA PHE A 47 -9.22 -0.78 6.00
C PHE A 47 -8.61 -0.38 7.35
N ASP A 48 -7.66 -1.17 7.85
CA ASP A 48 -6.82 -0.80 9.00
C ASP A 48 -5.59 -0.04 8.52
N GLN A 49 -4.90 -0.59 7.51
CA GLN A 49 -3.69 -0.01 6.93
C GLN A 49 -3.68 -0.10 5.40
N ALA A 50 -3.27 0.99 4.74
CA ALA A 50 -3.06 1.05 3.31
C ALA A 50 -1.56 0.94 2.99
N MET A 51 -1.22 -0.02 2.14
CA MET A 51 0.10 -0.20 1.54
C MET A 51 0.09 0.51 0.17
N VAL A 52 0.65 1.72 0.11
CA VAL A 52 0.67 2.53 -1.11
C VAL A 52 2.01 2.34 -1.82
N LEU A 53 1.98 1.71 -2.99
CA LEU A 53 3.15 1.41 -3.79
C LEU A 53 3.45 2.55 -4.76
N TYR A 54 4.68 3.03 -4.72
CA TYR A 54 5.25 4.05 -5.58
C TYR A 54 6.45 3.49 -6.36
N PRO A 55 6.93 4.19 -7.42
CA PRO A 55 8.17 3.81 -8.07
C PRO A 55 9.29 3.60 -7.04
N PRO A 56 10.10 2.54 -7.20
CA PRO A 56 11.17 2.23 -6.25
C PRO A 56 12.17 3.39 -6.18
N ARG A 57 12.70 3.64 -4.98
CA ARG A 57 13.79 4.62 -4.79
C ARG A 57 15.13 3.93 -4.58
N ALA A 58 15.13 2.66 -4.20
CA ALA A 58 16.33 1.85 -4.04
C ALA A 58 16.53 0.88 -5.23
N SER A 59 17.79 0.62 -5.57
CA SER A 59 18.14 -0.38 -6.59
C SER A 59 17.71 -1.79 -6.14
N GLY A 60 17.12 -2.56 -7.06
CA GLY A 60 16.63 -3.92 -6.80
C GLY A 60 15.29 -4.00 -6.05
N SER A 61 14.72 -2.86 -5.64
CA SER A 61 13.38 -2.81 -5.05
C SER A 61 12.29 -2.90 -6.11
N MET A 62 11.18 -3.56 -5.77
CA MET A 62 9.97 -3.66 -6.60
C MET A 62 9.03 -2.45 -6.44
N GLY A 63 9.29 -1.58 -5.46
CA GLY A 63 8.54 -0.36 -5.22
C GLY A 63 8.86 0.28 -3.88
N PHE A 64 8.64 1.59 -3.80
CA PHE A 64 8.67 2.31 -2.54
C PHE A 64 7.30 2.22 -1.86
N VAL A 65 7.29 1.83 -0.59
CA VAL A 65 6.08 1.59 0.18
C VAL A 65 5.89 2.73 1.17
N ARG A 66 4.74 3.41 1.07
CA ARG A 66 4.19 4.24 2.16
C ARG A 66 3.08 3.48 2.85
N ILE A 67 3.05 3.55 4.17
CA ILE A 67 2.04 2.88 4.99
C ILE A 67 1.21 3.95 5.67
N LEU A 68 -0.08 3.97 5.34
CA LEU A 68 -1.05 4.90 5.94
C LEU A 68 -2.04 4.12 6.78
N ASN A 69 -2.25 4.53 8.02
CA ASN A 69 -3.32 4.01 8.86
C ASN A 69 -4.67 4.60 8.40
N SER A 70 -5.77 4.00 8.84
CA SER A 70 -7.15 4.42 8.52
C SER A 70 -7.51 5.83 9.00
N ASP A 71 -6.85 6.32 10.05
CA ASP A 71 -6.96 7.70 10.54
C ASP A 71 -6.11 8.72 9.73
N GLY A 72 -5.36 8.23 8.73
CA GLY A 72 -4.49 9.00 7.87
C GLY A 72 -3.09 9.26 8.43
N SER A 73 -2.75 8.75 9.62
CA SER A 73 -1.39 8.81 10.13
C SER A 73 -0.46 7.89 9.32
N GLU A 74 0.84 8.20 9.29
CA GLU A 74 1.84 7.30 8.70
C GLU A 74 2.35 6.29 9.73
N SER A 75 2.64 5.07 9.27
CA SER A 75 3.39 4.07 10.03
C SER A 75 4.73 3.80 9.37
N GLY A 76 5.78 3.61 10.16
CA GLY A 76 7.09 3.23 9.65
C GLY A 76 7.14 1.77 9.17
N ALA A 77 6.33 0.89 9.76
CA ALA A 77 6.31 -0.53 9.42
C ALA A 77 4.93 -1.17 9.64
N CYS A 78 4.63 -2.21 8.87
CA CYS A 78 3.45 -3.05 9.03
C CYS A 78 3.75 -4.47 8.55
N GLY A 79 4.07 -5.39 9.47
CA GLY A 79 4.40 -6.77 9.11
C GLY A 79 3.28 -7.49 8.34
N ASN A 80 2.01 -7.22 8.69
CA ASN A 80 0.86 -7.82 8.02
C ASN A 80 0.69 -7.31 6.58
N GLY A 81 0.79 -6.00 6.40
CA GLY A 81 0.74 -5.34 5.10
C GLY A 81 1.93 -5.74 4.22
N THR A 82 3.14 -5.81 4.78
CA THR A 82 4.34 -6.28 4.06
C THR A 82 4.14 -7.70 3.52
N ARG A 83 3.58 -8.63 4.33
CA ARG A 83 3.25 -9.98 3.84
C ARG A 83 2.20 -9.95 2.71
N CYS A 84 1.23 -9.04 2.77
CA CYS A 84 0.21 -8.89 1.73
C CYS A 84 0.83 -8.45 0.39
N ILE A 85 1.59 -7.36 0.37
CA ILE A 85 2.23 -6.88 -0.87
C ILE A 85 3.28 -7.88 -1.39
N ALA A 86 3.96 -8.60 -0.49
CA ALA A 86 4.89 -9.63 -0.89
C ALA A 86 4.19 -10.82 -1.58
N ALA A 87 3.07 -11.28 -1.01
CA ALA A 87 2.27 -12.34 -1.62
C ALA A 87 1.67 -11.92 -2.97
N LEU A 88 1.23 -10.65 -3.08
CA LEU A 88 0.70 -10.09 -4.33
C LEU A 88 1.76 -10.09 -5.43
N GLU A 89 2.95 -9.55 -5.16
CA GLU A 89 4.03 -9.47 -6.15
C GLU A 89 4.61 -10.85 -6.50
N ALA A 90 4.74 -11.75 -5.51
CA ALA A 90 5.18 -13.12 -5.76
C ALA A 90 4.21 -13.86 -6.71
N ARG A 91 2.90 -13.70 -6.52
CA ARG A 91 1.88 -14.26 -7.44
C ARG A 91 1.94 -13.65 -8.83
N ARG A 92 2.20 -12.34 -8.92
CA ARG A 92 2.26 -11.60 -10.20
C ARG A 92 3.50 -11.95 -11.01
N THR A 93 4.63 -12.21 -10.36
CA THR A 93 5.95 -12.33 -11.01
C THR A 93 6.55 -13.72 -10.97
N GLY A 94 6.07 -14.61 -10.09
CA GLY A 94 6.71 -15.88 -9.78
C GLY A 94 7.98 -15.76 -8.92
N ALA A 95 8.32 -14.56 -8.44
CA ALA A 95 9.52 -14.34 -7.64
C ALA A 95 9.42 -15.04 -6.27
N ARG A 96 10.54 -15.66 -5.85
CA ARG A 96 10.67 -16.28 -4.52
C ARG A 96 11.10 -15.29 -3.44
N HIS A 97 11.75 -14.21 -3.84
CA HIS A 97 12.17 -13.11 -2.98
C HIS A 97 11.71 -11.81 -3.61
N VAL A 98 11.12 -10.95 -2.79
CA VAL A 98 10.64 -9.64 -3.17
C VAL A 98 11.27 -8.63 -2.23
N LEU A 99 11.65 -7.48 -2.75
CA LEU A 99 12.27 -6.41 -1.99
C LEU A 99 11.44 -5.15 -2.19
N PHE A 100 11.21 -4.41 -1.12
CA PHE A 100 10.55 -3.12 -1.13
C PHE A 100 11.36 -2.15 -0.29
N ASP A 101 11.47 -0.91 -0.74
CA ASP A 101 12.04 0.17 0.06
C ASP A 101 10.94 0.96 0.77
N SER A 102 11.22 1.48 1.96
CA SER A 102 10.27 2.23 2.77
C SER A 102 10.95 3.38 3.52
N ALA A 103 10.16 4.22 4.17
CA ALA A 103 10.70 5.27 5.05
C ALA A 103 11.52 4.71 6.23
N ALA A 104 11.27 3.45 6.64
CA ALA A 104 12.01 2.77 7.70
C ALA A 104 13.26 2.02 7.21
N GLY A 105 13.54 2.06 5.90
CA GLY A 105 14.66 1.35 5.28
C GLY A 105 14.22 0.27 4.29
N LEU A 106 15.18 -0.58 3.93
CA LEU A 106 15.02 -1.80 3.13
C LEU A 106 14.57 -2.98 4.00
#